data_AF-A0A3M4TYC4-F1
#
_entry.id   AF-A0A3M4TYC4-F1
#
_cell.length_a   1.000
_cell.length_b   1.000
_cell.length_c   1.000
_cell.angle_alpha   90.00
_cell.angle_beta   90.00
_cell.angle_gamma   90.00
#
_symmetry.space_group_name_H-M   'P 1'
#
loop_
_entity.id
_entity.type
_entity.pdbx_description
1 polymer ?
#
loop_
_entity_poly.entity_id
_entity_poly.type
_entity_poly.pdbx_seq_one_letter_code
_entity_poly.pdbx_strand_id
1 'polypeptide(L)' 'MERLRFVKRLHKSDRVYQVWQEGAHAELVWSEKVMRQKLDYIHHNPVKRGYVDVGEHWRYSSARDYEGQRGLIDIQRWY' A
#
# COMPACT_ATOMS: atom_id res chain seq x y z
N MET A 1 -22.85 0.14 -5.55
CA MET A 1 -22.45 -0.82 -6.61
C MET A 1 -22.50 -0.21 -8.02
N GLU A 2 -23.39 0.74 -8.32
CA GLU A 2 -23.48 1.37 -9.65
C GLU A 2 -22.17 1.99 -10.14
N ARG A 3 -21.43 2.67 -9.25
CA ARG A 3 -20.13 3.26 -9.60
C ARG A 3 -19.13 2.22 -10.14
N LEU A 4 -19.04 1.05 -9.51
CA LEU A 4 -18.12 -0.02 -9.93
C LEU A 4 -18.52 -0.66 -11.26
N ARG A 5 -19.82 -0.64 -11.58
CA ARG A 5 -20.33 -1.06 -12.89
C ARG A 5 -20.03 -0.03 -13.96
N PHE A 6 -20.22 1.25 -13.64
CA PHE A 6 -19.99 2.38 -14.55
C PHE A 6 -18.52 2.52 -14.94
N VAL A 7 -17.60 2.39 -13.98
CA VAL A 7 -16.14 2.53 -14.24
C VAL A 7 -15.48 1.25 -14.75
N LYS A 8 -16.22 0.14 -14.89
CA LYS A 8 -15.70 -1.11 -15.43
C LYS A 8 -15.15 -0.87 -16.84
N ARG A 9 -13.98 -1.43 -17.16
CA ARG A 9 -13.44 -1.33 -18.52
C ARG A 9 -14.33 -2.09 -19.50
N LEU A 10 -14.66 -1.47 -20.64
CA LEU A 10 -15.61 -2.00 -21.62
C LEU A 10 -15.20 -3.37 -22.16
N HIS A 11 -13.90 -3.62 -22.33
CA HIS A 11 -13.38 -4.87 -22.88
C HIS A 11 -13.43 -6.06 -21.91
N LYS A 12 -13.79 -5.87 -20.63
CA LYS A 12 -13.95 -6.96 -19.65
C LYS A 12 -15.38 -7.50 -19.67
N SER A 13 -15.71 -8.33 -20.66
CA SER A 13 -17.07 -8.87 -20.86
C SER A 13 -17.46 -9.98 -19.88
N ASP A 14 -16.51 -10.58 -19.17
CA ASP A 14 -16.69 -11.74 -18.29
C ASP A 14 -17.26 -11.41 -16.90
N ARG A 15 -17.44 -10.11 -16.58
CA ARG A 15 -17.88 -9.66 -15.25
C ARG A 15 -18.72 -8.38 -15.30
N VAL A 16 -19.58 -8.22 -14.30
CA VAL A 16 -20.46 -7.04 -14.15
C VAL A 16 -19.74 -5.88 -13.44
N TYR A 17 -18.85 -6.18 -12.49
CA TYR A 17 -18.15 -5.20 -11.67
C TYR A 17 -16.63 -5.38 -11.76
N GLN A 18 -15.89 -4.30 -11.56
CA GLN A 18 -14.43 -4.31 -11.48
C GLN A 18 -13.99 -3.45 -10.29
N VAL A 19 -13.31 -4.09 -9.33
CA VAL A 19 -12.75 -3.43 -8.15
C VAL A 19 -11.33 -2.94 -8.43
N TRP A 20 -10.51 -3.80 -9.06
CA TRP A 20 -9.12 -3.50 -9.37
C TRP A 20 -9.00 -2.60 -10.60
N GLN A 21 -8.24 -1.52 -10.47
CA GLN A 21 -7.76 -0.77 -11.63
C GLN A 21 -6.75 -1.64 -12.41
N GLU A 22 -6.69 -1.44 -13.73
CA GLU A 22 -5.73 -2.15 -14.57
C GLU A 22 -4.37 -1.48 -14.54
N GLY A 23 -3.32 -2.31 -14.62
CA GLY A 23 -1.93 -1.88 -14.50
C GLY A 23 -1.40 -2.00 -13.07
N ALA A 24 -0.09 -2.14 -12.98
CA ALA A 24 0.64 -2.04 -11.73
C ALA A 24 1.80 -1.07 -11.95
N HIS A 25 2.17 -0.33 -10.90
CA HIS A 25 3.35 0.53 -10.92
C HIS A 25 4.51 -0.22 -10.26
N ALA A 26 5.10 -1.14 -11.01
CA ALA A 26 6.27 -1.88 -10.54
C ALA A 26 7.50 -0.97 -10.65
N GLU A 27 8.25 -0.86 -9.55
CA GLU A 27 9.50 -0.12 -9.50
C GLU A 27 10.63 -1.03 -9.01
N LEU A 28 11.79 -0.94 -9.66
CA LEU A 28 12.95 -1.74 -9.30
C LEU A 28 13.61 -1.19 -8.03
N VAL A 29 13.77 -2.03 -7.02
CA VAL A 29 14.59 -1.74 -5.84
C VAL A 29 15.99 -2.30 -6.08
N TRP A 30 16.92 -1.45 -6.50
CA TRP A 30 18.27 -1.85 -6.94
C TRP A 30 19.38 -1.49 -5.95
N SER A 31 19.06 -0.75 -4.89
CA SER A 31 20.02 -0.41 -3.84
C SER A 31 19.33 -0.25 -2.49
N GLU A 32 20.12 -0.35 -1.42
CA GLU A 32 19.65 -0.09 -0.07
C GLU A 32 19.03 1.30 0.09
N LYS A 33 19.62 2.32 -0.58
CA LYS A 33 19.07 3.67 -0.60
C LYS A 33 17.65 3.70 -1.15
N VAL A 34 17.40 2.99 -2.25
CA VAL A 34 16.05 2.90 -2.84
C VAL A 34 15.12 2.12 -1.93
N MET A 35 15.60 1.06 -1.28
CA MET A 35 14.79 0.30 -0.33
C MET A 35 14.33 1.19 0.83
N ARG A 36 15.24 1.94 1.47
CA ARG A 36 14.93 2.87 2.56
C ARG A 36 13.90 3.91 2.11
N GLN A 37 14.11 4.51 0.94
CA GLN A 37 13.16 5.47 0.37
C GLN A 37 11.76 4.86 0.18
N LYS A 38 11.65 3.61 -0.28
CA LYS A 38 10.35 2.95 -0.46
C LYS A 38 9.70 2.58 0.86
N LEU A 39 10.47 2.13 1.85
CA LEU A 39 9.97 1.89 3.21
C LEU A 39 9.40 3.19 3.80
N ASP A 40 10.15 4.28 3.77
CA ASP A 40 9.72 5.59 4.26
C ASP A 40 8.43 6.04 3.56
N TYR A 41 8.37 5.93 2.23
CA TYR A 41 7.19 6.28 1.45
C TYR A 41 5.95 5.45 1.85
N ILE A 42 6.10 4.14 1.99
CA ILE A 42 5.00 3.23 2.34
C ILE A 42 4.50 3.53 3.76
N HIS A 43 5.40 3.74 4.72
CA HIS A 43 5.05 4.06 6.11
C HIS A 43 4.41 5.44 6.28
N HIS A 44 4.80 6.41 5.44
CA HIS A 44 4.23 7.77 5.46
C HIS A 44 2.95 7.93 4.60
N ASN A 45 2.60 6.98 3.74
CA ASN A 45 1.41 7.10 2.89
C ASN A 45 0.10 7.35 3.66
N PRO A 46 -0.18 6.69 4.78
CA PRO A 46 -1.36 6.97 5.59
C PRO A 46 -1.41 8.41 6.13
N VAL A 47 -0.24 8.95 6.51
CA VAL A 47 -0.10 10.34 6.98
C VAL A 47 -0.33 11.32 5.83
N LYS A 48 0.34 11.12 4.70
CA LYS A 48 0.18 11.96 3.50
C LYS A 48 -1.26 11.98 2.98
N ARG A 49 -2.01 10.90 3.19
CA ARG A 49 -3.44 10.79 2.84
C ARG A 49 -4.38 11.38 3.89
N GLY A 50 -3.87 11.77 5.06
CA GLY A 50 -4.64 12.36 6.16
C GLY A 50 -5.46 11.36 6.96
N TYR A 51 -5.09 10.07 6.94
CA TYR A 51 -5.83 9.04 7.67
C TYR A 51 -5.39 8.94 9.13
N VAL A 52 -4.14 9.26 9.42
CA VAL A 52 -3.52 9.24 10.76
C VAL A 52 -2.49 10.37 10.85
N ASP A 53 -2.25 10.88 12.05
CA ASP A 53 -1.24 11.92 12.28
C ASP A 53 0.19 11.36 12.25
N VAL A 54 0.36 10.08 12.58
CA VAL A 54 1.66 9.39 12.66
C VAL A 54 1.58 8.01 12.02
N GLY A 55 2.63 7.59 11.32
CA GLY A 55 2.62 6.38 10.48
C GLY A 55 2.37 5.08 11.25
N GLU A 56 2.86 5.00 12.48
CA GLU A 56 2.73 3.84 13.39
C GLU A 56 1.28 3.63 13.85
N HIS A 57 0.43 4.66 13.80
CA HIS A 57 -0.98 4.53 14.14
C HIS A 57 -1.76 3.76 13.05
N TRP A 58 -1.18 3.60 11.85
CA TRP A 58 -1.81 2.79 10.82
C TRP A 58 -1.62 1.30 11.10
N ARG A 59 -2.64 0.69 11.71
CA ARG A 59 -2.65 -0.73 12.14
C ARG A 59 -2.25 -1.71 11.04
N TYR A 60 -2.57 -1.42 9.79
CA TYR A 60 -2.32 -2.29 8.63
C TYR A 60 -1.06 -1.90 7.87
N SER A 61 -0.02 -1.50 8.59
CA SER A 61 1.33 -1.19 8.10
C SER A 61 2.37 -1.79 9.04
N SER A 62 3.55 -2.09 8.51
CA SER A 62 4.72 -2.52 9.27
C SER A 62 5.46 -1.37 9.97
N ALA A 63 4.99 -0.12 9.86
CA ALA A 63 5.63 1.04 10.48
C ALA A 63 5.93 0.81 11.97
N ARG A 64 4.97 0.20 12.69
CA ARG A 64 5.12 -0.17 14.11
C ARG A 64 6.31 -1.09 14.37
N ASP A 65 6.49 -2.11 13.54
CA ASP A 65 7.58 -3.09 13.66
C ASP A 65 8.95 -2.43 13.46
N TYR A 66 9.03 -1.42 12.60
CA TYR A 66 10.25 -0.64 12.36
C TYR A 66 10.57 0.32 13.51
N GLU A 67 9.56 0.77 14.25
CA GLU A 67 9.69 1.53 15.50
C GLU A 67 9.83 0.64 16.75
N GLY A 68 10.04 -0.68 16.58
CA GLY A 68 10.25 -1.62 17.68
C GLY A 68 8.98 -1.97 18.47
N GLN A 69 7.81 -1.58 17.99
CA GLN A 69 6.53 -2.00 18.53
C GLN A 69 6.07 -3.30 17.86
N ARG A 70 5.17 -4.04 18.52
CA ARG A 70 4.56 -5.24 17.92
C ARG A 70 3.55 -4.87 16.83
N GLY A 71 3.81 -5.29 15.60
CA GLY A 71 2.88 -5.23 14.48
C GLY A 71 1.71 -6.21 14.60
N LEU A 72 0.84 -6.19 13.58
CA LEU A 72 -0.35 -7.05 13.55
C LEU A 72 0.01 -8.52 13.28
N ILE A 73 1.07 -8.76 12.51
CA ILE A 73 1.61 -10.07 12.15
C ILE A 73 3.14 -9.98 12.20
N ASP A 74 3.80 -11.12 12.38
CA ASP A 74 5.26 -11.15 12.38
C ASP A 74 5.80 -10.86 10.98
N ILE A 75 6.87 -10.07 10.92
CA ILE A 75 7.55 -9.71 9.67
C ILE A 75 9.05 -9.94 9.76
N GLN A 76 9.68 -10.16 8.61
CA GLN A 76 11.11 -9.98 8.46
C GLN A 76 11.39 -8.51 8.17
N ARG A 77 12.08 -7.83 9.08
CA ARG A 77 12.55 -6.46 8.84
C ARG A 77 13.73 -6.48 7.87
N TRP A 78 13.92 -5.38 7.15
CA TRP A 78 14.93 -5.25 6.11
C TRP A 78 16.39 -5.14 6.62
N TYR A 79 16.67 -5.39 7.91
CA TYR A 79 18.01 -5.29 8.49
C TYR A 79 18.28 -6.45 9.45
#